data_AF-A0AAN9AMK7-F1
#
_entry.id   AF-A0AAN9AMK7-F1
#
_cell.length_a   1.000
_cell.length_b   1.000
_cell.length_c   1.000
_cell.angle_alpha   90.00
_cell.angle_beta   90.00
_cell.angle_gamma   90.00
#
_symmetry.space_group_name_H-M   'P 1'
#
loop_
_entity.id
_entity.type
_entity.pdbx_description
1 polymer ?
#
loop_
_entity_poly.entity_id
_entity_poly.type
_entity_poly.pdbx_seq_one_letter_code
_entity_poly.pdbx_strand_id
1 'polypeptide(L)'
;MTVWYSSATQKEKTDLQKIVKTAARVIGCDLPSLDSLFSARVVKKSQNIIHDPTHPAFCLFQPLPSGRQFRAIKTRTCKFGQSFFPQAVKTIPTHP
;
A
#
# COMPACT_ATOMS: atom_id res chain seq x y z
N MET A 1 5.35 9.36 0.26
CA MET A 1 4.96 8.70 -1.01
C MET A 1 5.81 7.45 -1.18
N THR A 2 5.29 6.25 -0.88
CA THR A 2 5.96 4.95 -1.11
C THR A 2 5.67 4.46 -2.53
N VAL A 3 6.08 5.25 -3.53
CA VAL A 3 5.92 4.87 -4.95
C VAL A 3 6.84 3.70 -5.29
N TRP A 4 8.01 3.62 -4.64
CA TRP A 4 9.06 2.66 -4.92
C TRP A 4 8.65 1.19 -4.72
N TYR A 5 7.87 0.86 -3.69
CA TYR A 5 7.56 -0.54 -3.40
C TYR A 5 6.56 -1.15 -4.39
N SER A 6 5.58 -0.35 -4.84
CA SER A 6 4.61 -0.78 -5.86
C SER A 6 5.24 -0.95 -7.24
N SER A 7 6.27 -0.16 -7.56
CA SER A 7 6.99 -0.24 -8.84
C SER A 7 8.16 -1.23 -8.84
N ALA A 8 8.64 -1.65 -7.66
CA ALA A 8 9.79 -2.53 -7.53
C ALA A 8 9.49 -3.94 -8.07
N THR A 9 10.46 -4.48 -8.79
CA THR A 9 10.48 -5.87 -9.24
C THR A 9 10.58 -6.82 -8.04
N GLN A 10 10.18 -8.08 -8.25
CA GLN A 10 10.30 -9.09 -7.20
C GLN A 10 11.76 -9.29 -6.75
N LYS A 11 12.70 -9.20 -7.70
CA LYS A 11 14.13 -9.27 -7.41
C LYS A 11 14.56 -8.15 -6.46
N GLU A 12 14.25 -6.90 -6.79
CA GLU A 12 14.58 -5.76 -5.92
C GLU A 12 13.96 -5.89 -4.53
N LYS A 13 12.70 -6.32 -4.43
CA LYS A 13 12.05 -6.58 -3.14
C LYS A 13 12.79 -7.65 -2.32
N THR A 14 13.21 -8.73 -2.97
CA THR A 14 13.97 -9.79 -2.28
C THR A 14 15.35 -9.32 -1.83
N ASP A 15 16.03 -8.51 -2.63
CA ASP A 15 17.34 -7.97 -2.28
C ASP A 15 17.25 -6.95 -1.14
N LEU A 16 16.24 -6.08 -1.15
CA LEU A 16 15.95 -5.19 -0.03
C LEU A 16 15.59 -5.98 1.25
N GLN A 17 14.85 -7.09 1.14
CA GLN A 17 14.52 -7.91 2.29
C GLN A 17 15.76 -8.59 2.90
N LYS A 18 16.78 -8.93 2.08
CA LYS A 18 18.08 -9.41 2.60
C LYS A 18 18.78 -8.34 3.43
N ILE A 19 18.76 -7.09 2.99
CA ILE A 19 19.33 -5.97 3.76
C ILE A 19 18.63 -5.85 5.12
N VAL A 20 17.31 -5.92 5.15
CA VAL A 20 16.53 -5.91 6.41
C VAL A 20 16.94 -7.07 7.32
N LYS A 21 17.13 -8.28 6.77
CA LYS A 21 17.60 -9.44 7.55
C LYS A 21 19.01 -9.24 8.11
N THR A 22 19.92 -8.67 7.32
CA THR A 22 21.27 -8.36 7.80
C THR A 22 21.23 -7.33 8.91
N ALA A 23 20.44 -6.27 8.77
CA ALA A 23 20.26 -5.26 9.81
C ALA A 23 19.69 -5.86 11.11
N ALA A 24 18.67 -6.72 11.01
CA ALA A 24 18.10 -7.43 12.14
C ALA A 24 19.16 -8.26 12.89
N ARG A 25 20.03 -8.96 12.14
CA ARG A 25 21.15 -9.73 12.72
C ARG A 25 22.16 -8.85 13.44
N VAL A 26 22.50 -7.68 12.90
CA VAL A 26 23.47 -6.76 13.51
C VAL A 26 22.93 -6.15 14.80
N ILE A 27 21.66 -5.75 14.80
CA ILE A 27 21.02 -5.11 15.97
C ILE A 27 20.63 -6.17 17.02
N GLY A 28 20.46 -7.44 16.61
CA GLY A 28 20.08 -8.54 17.49
C GLY A 28 18.58 -8.55 17.82
N CYS A 29 17.74 -7.91 17.01
CA CYS A 29 16.28 -7.90 17.18
C CYS A 29 15.56 -8.15 15.85
N ASP A 30 14.34 -8.67 15.94
CA ASP A 30 13.50 -8.89 14.77
C ASP A 30 13.00 -7.55 14.21
N LEU A 31 13.18 -7.39 12.88
CA LEU A 31 12.66 -6.25 12.14
C LEU A 31 11.45 -6.67 11.31
N PRO A 32 10.45 -5.77 11.14
CA PRO A 32 9.30 -6.04 10.29
C PRO A 32 9.76 -6.28 8.84
N SER A 33 9.11 -7.22 8.15
CA SER A 33 9.34 -7.43 6.72
C SER A 33 8.94 -6.21 5.91
N LEU A 34 9.55 -6.03 4.74
CA LEU A 34 9.19 -4.94 3.83
C LEU A 34 7.72 -5.00 3.41
N ASP A 35 7.19 -6.21 3.18
CA ASP A 35 5.77 -6.43 2.89
C ASP A 35 4.86 -5.94 4.02
N SER A 36 5.20 -6.27 5.28
CA SER A 36 4.40 -5.88 6.44
C SER A 36 4.43 -4.37 6.66
N LEU A 37 5.62 -3.76 6.53
CA LEU A 37 5.83 -2.32 6.62
C LEU A 37 5.05 -1.58 5.53
N PHE A 38 5.11 -2.08 4.29
CA PHE A 38 4.38 -1.51 3.18
C PHE A 38 2.86 -1.62 3.40
N SER A 39 2.37 -2.80 3.78
CA SER A 39 0.94 -3.04 4.03
C SER A 39 0.40 -2.15 5.15
N ALA A 40 1.12 -2.04 6.27
CA ALA A 40 0.75 -1.16 7.38
C ALA A 40 0.69 0.32 6.95
N ARG A 41 1.66 0.77 6.15
CA ARG A 41 1.66 2.13 5.59
C ARG A 41 0.49 2.36 4.63
N VAL A 42 0.16 1.35 3.84
CA VAL A 42 -0.93 1.42 2.88
C VAL A 42 -2.26 1.60 3.59
N VAL A 43 -2.52 0.75 4.58
CA VAL A 43 -3.71 0.82 5.44
C VAL A 43 -3.83 2.19 6.09
N LYS A 44 -2.79 2.62 6.81
CA LYS A 44 -2.79 3.91 7.51
C LYS A 44 -3.06 5.09 6.59
N LYS A 45 -2.38 5.13 5.43
CA LYS A 45 -2.55 6.23 4.49
C LYS A 45 -3.96 6.28 3.91
N SER A 46 -4.52 5.14 3.57
CA SER A 46 -5.88 5.10 3.03
C SER A 46 -6.94 5.39 4.07
N GLN A 47 -6.78 4.93 5.30
CA GLN A 47 -7.67 5.33 6.40
C GLN A 47 -7.70 6.84 6.53
N ASN A 48 -6.54 7.52 6.48
CA ASN A 48 -6.51 8.98 6.50
C ASN A 48 -7.27 9.61 5.32
N ILE A 49 -7.20 9.03 4.12
CA ILE A 49 -7.95 9.51 2.95
C ILE A 49 -9.45 9.25 3.12
N ILE A 50 -9.84 8.08 3.63
CA ILE A 50 -11.24 7.69 3.83
C ILE A 50 -11.89 8.52 4.94
N HIS A 51 -11.15 8.90 5.98
CA HIS A 51 -11.65 9.71 7.08
C HIS A 51 -11.69 11.21 6.78
N ASP A 52 -11.09 11.66 5.67
CA ASP A 52 -11.06 13.06 5.26
C ASP A 52 -11.84 13.27 3.94
N PRO A 53 -13.12 13.67 4.00
CA PRO A 53 -13.94 13.96 2.82
C PRO A 53 -13.40 15.11 1.96
N THR A 54 -12.56 15.99 2.51
CA THR A 54 -11.96 17.11 1.76
C THR A 54 -10.75 16.69 0.95
N HIS A 55 -10.24 15.48 1.17
CA HIS A 55 -9.07 14.96 0.49
C HIS A 55 -9.35 14.77 -1.01
N PRO A 56 -8.46 15.23 -1.92
CA PRO A 56 -8.70 15.16 -3.38
C PRO A 56 -8.84 13.74 -3.93
N ALA A 57 -8.28 12.75 -3.23
CA ALA A 57 -8.39 11.33 -3.59
C ALA A 57 -9.52 10.58 -2.87
N PHE A 58 -10.37 11.26 -2.08
CA PHE A 58 -11.48 10.63 -1.36
C PHE A 58 -12.42 9.85 -2.31
N CYS A 59 -12.69 10.41 -3.50
CA CYS A 59 -13.52 9.78 -4.52
C CYS A 59 -12.99 8.44 -5.04
N LEU A 60 -11.68 8.15 -4.90
CA LEU A 60 -11.08 6.88 -5.29
C LEU A 60 -11.38 5.75 -4.29
N PHE A 61 -11.76 6.10 -3.06
CA PHE A 61 -12.09 5.16 -1.99
C PHE A 61 -13.60 5.13 -1.72
N GLN A 62 -14.41 5.09 -2.78
CA GLN A 62 -15.85 4.90 -2.67
C GLN A 62 -16.21 3.40 -2.57
N PRO A 63 -16.87 2.96 -1.49
CA PRO A 63 -17.32 1.58 -1.36
C PRO A 63 -18.44 1.28 -2.37
N LEU A 64 -18.54 0.01 -2.78
CA LEU A 64 -19.72 -0.49 -3.49
C LEU A 64 -20.93 -0.55 -2.53
N PRO A 65 -22.18 -0.61 -3.05
CA PRO A 65 -23.38 -0.73 -2.22
C PRO A 65 -23.35 -1.91 -1.24
N SER A 66 -22.61 -2.98 -1.55
CA SER A 66 -22.43 -4.12 -0.66
C SER A 66 -21.55 -3.83 0.56
N GLY A 67 -20.82 -2.71 0.59
CA GLY A 67 -19.91 -2.34 1.68
C GLY A 67 -18.70 -3.27 1.88
N ARG A 68 -18.47 -4.22 0.95
CA ARG A 68 -17.40 -5.24 1.05
C ARG A 68 -16.13 -4.93 0.28
N GLN A 69 -16.20 -4.03 -0.70
CA GLN A 69 -15.05 -3.63 -1.49
C GLN A 69 -15.19 -2.21 -2.02
N PHE A 70 -14.05 -1.57 -2.28
CA PHE A 70 -13.99 -0.30 -2.98
C PHE A 70 -14.18 -0.49 -4.49
N ARG A 71 -14.56 0.59 -5.19
CA ARG A 71 -14.62 0.60 -6.65
C ARG A 71 -13.22 0.38 -7.24
N ALA A 72 -13.10 -0.58 -8.15
CA ALA A 72 -11.85 -0.83 -8.85
C ALA A 72 -11.43 0.39 -9.68
N ILE A 73 -10.19 0.83 -9.51
CA ILE A 73 -9.61 1.94 -10.27
C ILE A 73 -9.13 1.42 -11.63
N LYS A 74 -9.69 1.94 -12.72
CA LYS A 74 -9.18 1.70 -14.07
C LYS A 74 -8.01 2.64 -14.35
N THR A 75 -6.84 2.08 -14.65
CA THR A 75 -5.63 2.86 -14.93
C THR A 75 -5.27 2.80 -16.41
N ARG A 76 -5.09 3.94 -17.06
CA ARG A 76 -4.66 4.02 -18.48
C ARG A 76 -3.16 4.19 -18.66
N THR A 77 -2.44 4.57 -17.60
CA THR A 77 -1.00 4.86 -17.65
C THR A 77 -0.25 4.00 -16.63
N CYS A 78 0.97 3.57 -16.99
CA CYS A 78 1.83 2.80 -16.10
C CYS A 78 2.11 3.53 -14.79
N LYS A 79 2.33 4.85 -14.86
CA LYS A 79 2.60 5.69 -13.68
C LYS A 79 1.48 5.64 -12.65
N PHE A 80 0.21 5.74 -13.08
CA PHE A 80 -0.92 5.67 -12.16
C PHE A 80 -1.19 4.23 -11.71
N GLY A 81 -1.02 3.25 -12.61
CA GLY A 81 -1.10 1.81 -12.30
C GLY A 81 -0.12 1.36 -11.22
N GLN A 82 1.10 1.90 -11.24
CA GLN A 82 2.15 1.63 -10.26
C GLN A 82 2.11 2.55 -9.04
N SER A 83 1.13 3.45 -8.98
CA SER A 83 0.97 4.34 -7.83
C SER A 83 0.42 3.59 -6.61
N PHE A 84 0.31 4.32 -5.50
CA PHE A 84 -0.30 3.84 -4.27
C PHE A 84 -1.77 3.41 -4.44
N PHE A 85 -2.56 4.14 -5.24
CA PHE A 85 -4.03 4.04 -5.22
C PHE A 85 -4.58 2.69 -5.67
N PRO A 86 -4.15 2.10 -6.81
CA PRO A 86 -4.69 0.83 -7.27
C PRO A 86 -4.40 -0.32 -6.30
N GLN A 87 -3.25 -0.29 -5.64
CA GLN A 87 -2.90 -1.28 -4.63
C GLN A 87 -3.76 -1.09 -3.37
N ALA A 88 -3.87 0.15 -2.90
CA ALA A 88 -4.62 0.48 -1.70
C ALA A 88 -6.10 0.05 -1.76
N VAL A 89 -6.75 0.31 -2.89
CA VAL A 89 -8.15 -0.09 -3.15
C VAL A 89 -8.35 -1.61 -3.09
N LYS A 90 -7.34 -2.40 -3.46
CA LYS A 90 -7.39 -3.88 -3.42
C LYS A 90 -7.09 -4.44 -2.03
N THR A 91 -6.17 -3.80 -1.31
CA THR A 91 -5.63 -4.35 -0.05
C THR A 91 -6.47 -4.04 1.17
N ILE A 92 -7.32 -3.02 1.12
CA ILE A 92 -7.98 -2.48 2.31
C ILE A 92 -9.41 -3.00 2.38
N PRO A 93 -9.79 -3.70 3.47
CA PRO A 93 -11.18 -4.03 3.72
C PRO A 93 -11.98 -2.74 3.96
N THR A 94 -13.18 -2.70 3.41
CA THR A 94 -14.07 -1.52 3.44
C THR A 94 -14.81 -1.35 4.77
N HIS A 95 -14.68 -2.31 5.70
CA HIS A 95 -15.43 -2.34 6.95
C HIS A 95 -14.54 -1.93 8.14
N PRO A 96 -14.96 -0.95 8.97
CA PRO A 96 -14.44 -0.77 10.33
C PRO A 96 -15.05 -1.76 11.32
#